data_AF-A0A2Y9QVL5-F1
#
_entry.id   AF-A0A2Y9QVL5-F1
#
_cell.length_a   1.000
_cell.length_b   1.000
_cell.length_c   1.000
_cell.angle_alpha   90.00
_cell.angle_beta   90.00
_cell.angle_gamma   90.00
#
_symmetry.space_group_name_H-M   'P 1'
#
loop_
_entity.id
_entity.type
_entity.pdbx_description
1 polymer ?
#
loop_
_entity_poly.entity_id
_entity_poly.type
_entity_poly.pdbx_seq_one_letter_code
_entity_poly.pdbx_strand_id
1 'polypeptide(L)'
;MWSGLPDQNLDCFFHPYLRSVDKSVVVYDTNTENILHTLTQHTRYVTTCAFALNTLLLATGSMDKTVNIWQFDTEALCQAGSMEDQLKQFTDDWSEEDVSTWLSEQGLKDLVDVFKMNNIDGKELLNLTKESLADDLKIESLGLRSKVLRKIEELRTKVKSLSSGIPDEFLCPITRELMKDPVIASDGYSYEKEAIENWIGKKKRTSPMTNLILPSVVLTPNRTLKMAIDRWLETHQK
;
A
#
# COMPACT_ATOMS: atom_id res chain seq x y z
N MET A 1 -29.19 -7.89 -10.66
CA MET A 1 -27.99 -8.24 -11.44
C MET A 1 -26.80 -7.89 -10.57
N TRP A 2 -26.06 -8.91 -10.15
CA TRP A 2 -24.81 -8.74 -9.42
C TRP A 2 -23.73 -8.31 -10.41
N SER A 3 -22.88 -7.37 -10.02
CA SER A 3 -21.55 -7.20 -10.61
C SER A 3 -20.57 -7.13 -9.45
N GLY A 4 -19.98 -8.28 -9.12
CA GLY A 4 -18.82 -8.33 -8.26
C GLY A 4 -17.62 -7.71 -8.97
N LEU A 5 -16.85 -6.93 -8.24
CA LEU A 5 -15.44 -6.66 -8.53
C LEU A 5 -14.66 -6.99 -7.25
N PRO A 6 -13.64 -7.86 -7.33
CA PRO A 6 -12.80 -8.21 -6.20
C PRO A 6 -11.65 -7.22 -6.13
N ASP A 7 -11.63 -6.38 -5.12
CA ASP A 7 -10.42 -5.86 -4.46
C ASP A 7 -10.87 -4.74 -3.50
N GLN A 8 -10.35 -4.78 -2.27
CA GLN A 8 -10.76 -4.05 -1.06
C GLN A 8 -11.82 -4.79 -0.23
N ASN A 9 -11.32 -5.45 0.83
CA ASN A 9 -12.06 -6.14 1.90
C ASN A 9 -12.94 -5.17 2.73
N LEU A 10 -14.01 -4.64 2.12
CA LEU A 10 -15.07 -3.86 2.77
C LEU A 10 -16.42 -4.19 2.12
N ASP A 11 -16.80 -5.47 2.13
CA ASP A 11 -18.14 -5.93 1.78
C ASP A 11 -19.16 -5.43 2.80
N CYS A 12 -19.94 -4.43 2.40
CA CYS A 12 -21.11 -3.98 3.12
C CYS A 12 -22.26 -4.96 2.82
N PHE A 13 -22.34 -6.07 3.55
CA PHE A 13 -23.44 -7.02 3.38
C PHE A 13 -24.77 -6.39 3.83
N PHE A 14 -25.54 -5.86 2.89
CA PHE A 14 -26.99 -5.78 3.04
C PHE A 14 -27.57 -7.16 2.72
N HIS A 15 -27.99 -7.91 3.75
CA HIS A 15 -28.84 -9.09 3.56
C HIS A 15 -30.13 -8.63 2.83
N PRO A 16 -30.41 -9.07 1.58
CA PRO A 16 -31.47 -8.49 0.75
C PRO A 16 -32.89 -8.89 1.16
N TYR A 17 -33.08 -9.50 2.34
CA TYR A 17 -34.39 -9.87 2.85
C TYR A 17 -34.39 -9.70 4.36
N LEU A 18 -34.72 -8.50 4.82
CA LEU A 18 -35.58 -8.21 5.97
C LEU A 18 -35.56 -6.70 6.18
N ARG A 19 -36.76 -6.13 6.27
CA ARG A 19 -37.01 -4.73 6.64
C ARG A 19 -36.34 -4.48 7.99
N SER A 20 -35.15 -3.89 8.00
CA SER A 20 -34.53 -3.44 9.25
C SER A 20 -35.37 -2.28 9.79
N VAL A 21 -35.89 -2.46 11.00
CA VAL A 21 -36.66 -1.47 11.77
C VAL A 21 -35.72 -0.41 12.36
N ASP A 22 -34.43 -0.58 12.09
CA ASP A 22 -33.35 0.02 12.81
C ASP A 22 -32.93 1.19 11.93
N LYS A 23 -33.14 2.40 12.43
CA LYS A 23 -32.87 3.67 11.74
C LYS A 23 -31.37 3.96 11.63
N SER A 24 -30.56 2.91 11.63
CA SER A 24 -29.15 2.91 11.93
C SER A 24 -28.39 2.25 10.80
N VAL A 25 -27.26 2.82 10.44
CA VAL A 25 -26.30 2.20 9.50
C VAL A 25 -25.13 1.69 10.32
N VAL A 26 -24.75 0.43 10.12
CA VAL A 26 -23.61 -0.16 10.82
C VAL A 26 -22.52 -0.47 9.81
N VAL A 27 -21.31 0.00 10.09
CA VAL A 27 -20.11 -0.26 9.29
C VAL A 27 -19.30 -1.32 10.01
N TYR A 28 -18.90 -2.36 9.28
CA TYR A 28 -18.15 -3.50 9.79
C TYR A 28 -16.80 -3.61 9.08
N ASP A 29 -15.81 -4.12 9.80
CA ASP A 29 -14.56 -4.60 9.20
C ASP A 29 -14.75 -6.05 8.74
N THR A 30 -14.50 -6.34 7.46
CA THR A 30 -14.69 -7.70 6.94
C THR A 30 -13.60 -8.68 7.37
N ASN A 31 -12.46 -8.20 7.85
CA ASN A 31 -11.36 -9.08 8.28
C ASN A 31 -11.56 -9.57 9.70
N THR A 32 -12.16 -8.73 10.55
CA THR A 32 -12.31 -9.00 11.99
C THR A 32 -13.76 -9.18 12.41
N GLU A 33 -14.72 -8.97 11.51
CA GLU A 33 -16.18 -9.00 11.76
C GLU A 33 -16.61 -8.06 12.90
N ASN A 34 -15.79 -7.06 13.22
CA ASN A 34 -16.09 -6.10 14.27
C ASN A 34 -16.91 -4.92 13.74
N ILE A 35 -17.83 -4.46 14.58
CA ILE A 35 -18.59 -3.22 14.34
C ILE A 35 -17.64 -2.05 14.54
N LEU A 36 -17.32 -1.33 13.46
CA LEU A 36 -16.49 -0.13 13.51
C LEU A 36 -17.32 1.07 13.97
N HIS A 37 -18.46 1.30 13.32
CA HIS A 37 -19.31 2.45 13.59
C HIS A 37 -20.79 2.13 13.48
N THR A 38 -21.58 2.74 14.35
CA THR A 38 -23.05 2.72 14.31
C THR A 38 -23.56 4.16 14.14
N LEU A 39 -24.13 4.44 12.97
CA LEU A 39 -24.55 5.75 12.53
C LEU A 39 -26.07 5.88 12.68
N THR A 40 -26.54 6.69 13.64
CA THR A 40 -27.96 6.73 14.06
C THR A 40 -28.68 8.03 13.70
N GLN A 41 -28.20 8.79 12.72
CA GLN A 41 -28.79 10.11 12.39
C GLN A 41 -30.08 10.03 11.58
N HIS A 42 -30.38 8.92 10.91
CA HIS A 42 -31.60 8.83 10.11
C HIS A 42 -32.84 8.69 10.99
N THR A 43 -33.93 9.34 10.59
CA THR A 43 -35.19 9.29 11.35
C THR A 43 -36.10 8.16 10.87
N ARG A 44 -35.80 7.58 9.70
CA ARG A 44 -36.50 6.47 9.04
C ARG A 44 -35.49 5.44 8.53
N TYR A 45 -35.99 4.36 7.92
CA TYR A 45 -35.17 3.28 7.40
C TYR A 45 -34.32 3.76 6.22
N VAL A 46 -33.06 3.34 6.24
CA VAL A 46 -32.09 3.60 5.18
C VAL A 46 -32.39 2.68 4.02
N THR A 47 -32.44 3.24 2.81
CA THR A 47 -32.80 2.52 1.59
C THR A 47 -31.59 2.29 0.67
N THR A 48 -30.54 3.09 0.81
CA THR A 48 -29.35 3.02 -0.05
C THR A 48 -28.09 3.52 0.67
N CYS A 49 -26.93 2.99 0.29
CA CYS A 49 -25.63 3.47 0.71
C CYS A 49 -24.62 3.40 -0.45
N ALA A 50 -23.64 4.31 -0.49
CA ALA A 50 -22.56 4.31 -1.47
C ALA A 50 -21.26 4.85 -0.84
N PHE A 51 -20.14 4.18 -1.09
CA PHE A 51 -18.80 4.61 -0.67
C PHE A 51 -18.05 5.30 -1.81
N ALA A 52 -17.28 6.33 -1.47
CA ALA A 52 -16.30 6.92 -2.39
C ALA A 52 -14.93 6.26 -2.18
N LEU A 53 -14.28 5.88 -3.28
CA LEU A 53 -13.02 5.13 -3.30
C LEU A 53 -11.77 5.99 -3.05
N ASN A 54 -11.88 7.32 -3.20
CA ASN A 54 -10.77 8.27 -3.17
C ASN A 54 -10.81 9.23 -1.97
N THR A 55 -11.95 9.33 -1.32
CA THR A 55 -12.23 10.13 -0.14
C THR A 55 -13.07 9.23 0.73
N LEU A 56 -12.70 8.98 1.98
CA LEU A 56 -13.39 8.06 2.91
C LEU A 56 -14.77 8.63 3.31
N LEU A 57 -15.65 8.75 2.32
CA LEU A 57 -16.98 9.32 2.38
C LEU A 57 -17.99 8.22 2.12
N LEU A 58 -18.99 8.16 2.98
CA LEU A 58 -20.14 7.29 2.83
C LEU A 58 -21.39 8.15 2.66
N ALA A 59 -22.14 7.94 1.59
CA ALA A 59 -23.44 8.54 1.38
C ALA A 59 -24.53 7.53 1.76
N THR A 60 -25.47 7.92 2.62
CA THR A 60 -26.62 7.09 3.00
C THR A 60 -27.92 7.83 2.68
N GLY A 61 -28.82 7.18 1.95
CA GLY A 61 -30.14 7.72 1.59
C GLY A 61 -31.24 7.03 2.38
N SER A 62 -32.19 7.80 2.91
CA SER A 62 -33.26 7.30 3.77
C SER A 62 -34.64 7.76 3.29
N MET A 63 -35.67 7.02 3.72
CA MET A 63 -37.07 7.36 3.45
C MET A 63 -37.57 8.58 4.24
N ASP A 64 -36.73 9.17 5.10
CA ASP A 64 -36.97 10.48 5.71
C ASP A 64 -36.78 11.66 4.74
N LYS A 65 -36.47 11.35 3.47
CA LYS A 65 -36.20 12.31 2.39
C LYS A 65 -34.87 13.05 2.57
N THR A 66 -33.97 12.54 3.41
CA THR A 66 -32.62 13.09 3.54
C THR A 66 -31.58 12.10 3.02
N VAL A 67 -30.46 12.68 2.60
CA VAL A 67 -29.22 11.95 2.31
C VAL A 67 -28.19 12.49 3.29
N ASN A 68 -27.57 11.61 4.06
CA ASN A 68 -26.52 11.96 4.98
C ASN A 68 -25.18 11.57 4.37
N ILE A 69 -24.23 12.50 4.41
CA ILE A 69 -22.84 12.25 4.00
C ILE A 69 -22.02 12.12 5.28
N TRP A 70 -21.37 10.99 5.41
CA TRP A 70 -20.51 10.65 6.53
C TRP A 70 -19.08 10.77 6.05
N GLN A 71 -18.34 11.66 6.69
CA GLN A 71 -16.91 11.75 6.52
C GLN A 71 -16.26 10.99 7.65
N PHE A 72 -15.45 9.99 7.30
CA PHE A 72 -14.59 9.31 8.24
C PHE A 72 -13.21 9.92 8.08
N ASP A 73 -12.67 10.45 9.17
CA ASP A 73 -11.27 10.83 9.21
C ASP A 73 -10.47 9.54 9.46
N THR A 74 -9.50 9.26 8.60
CA THR A 74 -8.57 8.13 8.73
C THR A 74 -7.87 8.12 10.11
N GLU A 75 -7.82 9.24 10.82
CA GLU A 75 -7.28 9.34 12.18
C GLU A 75 -8.14 8.68 13.27
N ALA A 76 -9.46 8.49 13.06
CA ALA A 76 -10.37 8.02 14.13
C ALA A 76 -10.61 6.50 14.16
N LEU A 77 -10.28 5.78 13.09
CA LEU A 77 -10.37 4.31 13.02
C LEU A 77 -9.10 3.61 13.55
N CYS A 78 -8.04 4.37 13.86
CA CYS A 78 -6.70 3.88 14.18
C CYS A 78 -6.42 3.66 15.69
N GLN A 79 -7.41 3.31 16.52
CA GLN A 79 -7.12 2.74 17.85
C GLN A 79 -6.96 1.20 17.84
N ALA A 80 -6.95 0.57 16.67
CA ALA A 80 -6.50 -0.81 16.53
C ALA A 80 -5.72 -0.99 15.21
N GLY A 81 -4.40 -0.77 15.24
CA GLY A 81 -3.49 -1.16 14.16
C GLY A 81 -2.81 0.00 13.43
N SER A 82 -1.88 0.66 14.12
CA SER A 82 -0.87 1.57 13.56
C SER A 82 -0.12 0.95 12.39
N MET A 83 -0.08 1.60 11.21
CA MET A 83 0.97 1.30 10.23
C MET A 83 1.30 2.41 9.22
N GLU A 84 0.48 3.43 9.02
CA GLU A 84 0.66 4.30 7.85
C GLU A 84 1.07 5.75 8.16
N ASP A 85 0.81 6.28 9.36
CA ASP A 85 1.29 7.62 9.76
C ASP A 85 2.66 7.63 10.46
N GLN A 86 3.20 6.47 10.85
CA GLN A 86 4.57 6.42 11.40
C GLN A 86 5.64 6.55 10.31
N LEU A 87 5.32 6.25 9.05
CA LEU A 87 6.34 6.10 8.01
C LEU A 87 6.91 7.44 7.49
N LYS A 88 6.30 8.57 7.85
CA LYS A 88 6.83 9.92 7.56
C LYS A 88 7.87 10.42 8.58
N GLN A 89 8.12 9.68 9.67
CA GLN A 89 9.06 10.03 10.75
C GLN A 89 10.09 8.90 11.01
N PHE A 90 10.46 8.09 10.00
CA PHE A 90 10.77 6.67 10.26
C PHE A 90 12.17 6.13 9.94
N THR A 91 13.18 6.95 9.59
CA THR A 91 14.55 6.40 9.46
C THR A 91 15.69 7.32 9.88
N ASP A 92 15.48 8.63 9.98
CA ASP A 92 16.55 9.52 10.47
C ASP A 92 16.58 9.62 12.01
N ASP A 93 15.46 9.30 12.68
CA ASP A 93 15.28 9.42 14.15
C ASP A 93 15.12 8.06 14.87
N TRP A 94 15.24 6.93 14.16
CA TRP A 94 15.06 5.61 14.74
C TRP A 94 16.13 5.31 15.79
N SER A 95 15.69 5.13 17.03
CA SER A 95 16.53 4.72 18.15
C SER A 95 16.80 3.21 18.13
N GLU A 96 17.75 2.76 18.95
CA GLU A 96 18.06 1.32 19.13
C GLU A 96 16.83 0.50 19.56
N GLU A 97 15.88 1.12 20.27
CA GLU A 97 14.62 0.50 20.72
C GLU A 97 13.63 0.32 19.55
N ASP A 98 13.59 1.28 18.62
CA ASP A 98 12.75 1.19 17.41
C ASP A 98 13.27 0.11 16.46
N VAL A 99 14.59 0.05 16.28
CA VAL A 99 15.26 -1.02 15.52
C VAL A 99 14.96 -2.39 16.14
N SER A 100 15.00 -2.50 17.48
CA SER A 100 14.69 -3.72 18.22
C SER A 100 13.24 -4.17 18.03
N THR A 101 12.33 -3.20 17.99
CA THR A 101 10.90 -3.44 17.77
C THR A 101 10.67 -3.95 16.34
N TRP A 102 11.25 -3.28 15.35
CA TRP A 102 11.19 -3.71 13.96
C TRP A 102 11.77 -5.11 13.74
N LEU A 103 12.94 -5.41 14.32
CA LEU A 103 13.54 -6.76 14.25
C LEU A 103 12.59 -7.81 14.83
N SER A 104 11.92 -7.49 15.94
CA SER A 104 10.95 -8.39 16.57
C SER A 104 9.73 -8.66 15.69
N GLU A 105 9.22 -7.64 14.99
CA GLU A 105 8.13 -7.75 14.01
C GLU A 105 8.54 -8.55 12.78
N GLN A 106 9.78 -8.39 12.30
CA GLN A 106 10.30 -9.15 11.16
C GLN A 106 10.62 -10.62 11.51
N GLY A 107 10.38 -11.05 12.75
CA GLY A 107 10.69 -12.41 13.22
C GLY A 107 12.19 -12.66 13.27
N LEU A 108 12.96 -11.66 13.71
CA LEU A 108 14.40 -11.66 13.92
C LEU A 108 14.74 -11.33 15.39
N LYS A 109 13.92 -11.81 16.33
CA LYS A 109 14.07 -11.57 17.78
C LYS A 109 15.44 -12.00 18.32
N ASP A 110 16.00 -13.08 17.78
CA ASP A 110 17.31 -13.61 18.17
C ASP A 110 18.47 -12.63 17.90
N LEU A 111 18.25 -11.63 17.04
CA LEU A 111 19.24 -10.62 16.69
C LEU A 111 19.06 -9.31 17.46
N VAL A 112 17.96 -9.14 18.20
CA VAL A 112 17.67 -7.89 18.93
C VAL A 112 18.78 -7.60 19.94
N ASP A 113 19.19 -8.59 20.73
CA ASP A 113 20.24 -8.43 21.73
C ASP A 113 21.59 -8.08 21.08
N VAL A 114 21.88 -8.64 19.90
CA VAL A 114 23.10 -8.37 19.14
C VAL A 114 23.09 -6.93 18.62
N PHE A 115 21.98 -6.47 18.07
CA PHE A 115 21.84 -5.12 17.54
C PHE A 115 21.85 -4.06 18.65
N LYS A 116 21.20 -4.32 19.79
CA LYS A 116 21.30 -3.46 20.99
C LYS A 116 22.72 -3.40 21.53
N MET A 117 23.41 -4.53 21.63
CA MET A 117 24.77 -4.57 22.16
C MET A 117 25.79 -3.85 21.27
N ASN A 118 25.46 -3.66 19.98
CA ASN A 118 26.25 -2.88 19.03
C ASN A 118 25.71 -1.45 18.81
N ASN A 119 24.70 -1.01 19.58
CA ASN A 119 24.11 0.33 19.51
C ASN A 119 23.70 0.72 18.08
N ILE A 120 23.08 -0.22 17.35
CA ILE A 120 22.67 -0.01 15.96
C ILE A 120 21.38 0.83 15.93
N ASP A 121 21.49 2.05 15.45
CA ASP A 121 20.37 2.96 15.22
C ASP A 121 19.78 2.79 13.79
N GLY A 122 18.75 3.56 13.45
CA GLY A 122 18.13 3.51 12.13
C GLY A 122 19.07 3.85 10.96
N LYS A 123 20.07 4.69 11.19
CA LYS A 123 21.05 5.12 10.17
C LYS A 123 22.04 4.00 9.90
N GLU A 124 22.59 3.43 10.97
CA GLU A 124 23.48 2.28 10.91
C GLU A 124 22.75 1.07 10.31
N LEU A 125 21.49 0.82 10.71
CA LEU A 125 20.66 -0.27 10.15
C LEU A 125 20.56 -0.20 8.62
N LEU A 126 20.32 1.00 8.06
CA LEU A 126 20.22 1.20 6.61
C LEU A 126 21.56 1.11 5.89
N ASN A 127 22.66 1.35 6.59
CA ASN A 127 24.03 1.30 6.05
C ASN A 127 24.74 -0.04 6.31
N LEU A 128 24.07 -1.00 6.95
CA LEU A 128 24.64 -2.31 7.25
C LEU A 128 25.03 -3.06 5.97
N THR A 129 26.29 -3.50 5.93
CA THR A 129 26.82 -4.32 4.84
C THR A 129 26.89 -5.80 5.24
N LYS A 130 27.06 -6.66 4.23
CA LYS A 130 27.26 -8.11 4.45
C LYS A 130 28.52 -8.40 5.31
N GLU A 131 29.52 -7.53 5.20
CA GLU A 131 30.78 -7.59 5.93
C GLU A 131 30.58 -7.19 7.39
N SER A 132 29.88 -6.08 7.66
CA SER A 132 29.54 -5.65 9.03
C SER A 132 28.67 -6.68 9.78
N LEU A 133 27.75 -7.35 9.08
CA LEU A 133 26.96 -8.45 9.66
C LEU A 133 27.82 -9.67 10.03
N ALA A 134 28.97 -9.84 9.38
CA ALA A 134 29.89 -10.94 9.63
C ALA A 134 30.93 -10.63 10.69
N ASP A 135 31.55 -9.46 10.58
CA ASP A 135 32.72 -9.07 11.38
C ASP A 135 32.30 -8.37 12.68
N ASP A 136 31.31 -7.48 12.63
CA ASP A 136 30.89 -6.68 13.79
C ASP A 136 29.80 -7.40 14.59
N LEU A 137 28.76 -7.89 13.91
CA LEU A 137 27.61 -8.54 14.55
C LEU A 137 27.81 -10.05 14.79
N LYS A 138 28.93 -10.64 14.34
CA LYS A 138 29.32 -12.06 14.52
C LYS A 138 28.22 -13.09 14.18
N ILE A 139 27.35 -12.79 13.20
CA ILE A 139 26.20 -13.66 12.88
C ILE A 139 26.63 -14.84 12.01
N GLU A 140 27.27 -15.89 12.54
CA GLU A 140 27.89 -16.98 11.75
C GLU A 140 27.00 -17.61 10.66
N SER A 141 25.67 -17.63 10.87
CA SER A 141 24.71 -18.16 9.89
C SER A 141 24.55 -17.24 8.67
N LEU A 142 25.06 -17.71 7.51
CA LEU A 142 24.87 -17.04 6.21
C LEU A 142 23.39 -16.87 5.82
N GLY A 143 22.51 -17.77 6.27
CA GLY A 143 21.07 -17.70 6.04
C GLY A 143 20.42 -16.55 6.78
N LEU A 144 20.81 -16.33 8.04
CA LEU A 144 20.33 -15.19 8.84
C LEU A 144 20.83 -13.87 8.26
N ARG A 145 22.12 -13.78 7.89
CA ARG A 145 22.69 -12.59 7.23
C ARG A 145 21.91 -12.21 5.97
N SER A 146 21.60 -13.19 5.12
CA SER A 146 20.85 -12.96 3.89
C SER A 146 19.39 -12.54 4.16
N LYS A 147 18.76 -13.10 5.19
CA LYS A 147 17.40 -12.74 5.62
C LYS A 147 17.34 -11.30 6.13
N VAL A 148 18.30 -10.89 6.95
CA VAL A 148 18.42 -9.52 7.50
C VAL A 148 18.59 -8.50 6.37
N LEU A 149 19.55 -8.72 5.47
CA LEU A 149 19.79 -7.81 4.34
C LEU A 149 18.55 -7.66 3.44
N ARG A 150 17.83 -8.76 3.17
CA ARG A 150 16.58 -8.68 2.41
C ARG A 150 15.54 -7.83 3.12
N LYS A 151 15.41 -7.96 4.45
CA LYS A 151 14.48 -7.15 5.25
C LYS A 151 14.87 -5.68 5.30
N ILE A 152 16.16 -5.38 5.41
CA ILE A 152 16.68 -4.01 5.33
C ILE A 152 16.40 -3.41 3.94
N GLU A 153 16.58 -4.16 2.86
CA GLU A 153 16.27 -3.67 1.51
C GLU A 153 14.76 -3.50 1.29
N GLU A 154 13.92 -4.36 1.85
CA GLU A 154 12.46 -4.18 1.90
C GLU A 154 12.09 -2.89 2.66
N LEU A 155 12.77 -2.58 3.76
CA LEU A 155 12.57 -1.34 4.51
C LEU A 155 13.03 -0.13 3.70
N ARG A 156 14.23 -0.19 3.11
CA ARG A 156 14.81 0.87 2.27
C ARG A 156 13.95 1.16 1.05
N THR A 157 13.40 0.14 0.41
CA THR A 157 12.51 0.31 -0.75
C THR A 157 11.20 0.96 -0.36
N LYS A 158 10.60 0.59 0.79
CA LYS A 158 9.42 1.29 1.36
C LYS A 158 9.72 2.74 1.72
N VAL A 159 10.90 3.00 2.29
CA VAL A 159 11.33 4.36 2.66
C VAL A 159 11.62 5.19 1.41
N LYS A 160 12.20 4.60 0.36
CA LYS A 160 12.48 5.28 -0.92
C LYS A 160 11.21 5.55 -1.72
N SER A 161 10.23 4.66 -1.69
CA SER A 161 8.91 4.92 -2.31
C SER A 161 8.18 6.05 -1.59
N LEU A 162 8.29 6.13 -0.26
CA LEU A 162 7.70 7.24 0.51
C LEU A 162 8.48 8.56 0.41
N SER A 163 9.81 8.51 0.43
CA SER A 163 10.66 9.71 0.46
C SER A 163 10.78 10.40 -0.89
N SER A 164 10.41 9.72 -1.98
CA SER A 164 10.39 10.34 -3.30
C SER A 164 9.16 11.24 -3.50
N GLY A 165 8.12 11.14 -2.66
CA GLY A 165 6.85 11.85 -2.86
C GLY A 165 6.13 11.50 -4.18
N ILE A 166 6.68 10.56 -4.95
CA ILE A 166 6.17 10.10 -6.25
C ILE A 166 5.09 9.06 -5.97
N PRO A 167 3.83 9.29 -6.38
CA PRO A 167 2.80 8.26 -6.34
C PRO A 167 3.21 6.98 -7.05
N ASP A 168 2.89 5.82 -6.47
CA ASP A 168 3.20 4.50 -7.04
C ASP A 168 2.64 4.32 -8.47
N GLU A 169 1.54 5.00 -8.79
CA GLU A 169 0.95 5.04 -10.13
C GLU A 169 1.87 5.63 -11.21
N PHE A 170 2.85 6.44 -10.80
CA PHE A 170 3.82 7.07 -11.70
C PHE A 170 5.11 6.27 -11.83
N LEU A 171 5.27 5.20 -11.04
CA LEU A 171 6.43 4.33 -11.06
C LEU A 171 6.23 3.17 -12.03
N CYS A 172 7.26 2.85 -12.79
CA CYS A 172 7.23 1.68 -13.66
C CYS A 172 7.29 0.40 -12.82
N PRO A 173 6.40 -0.57 -13.04
CA PRO A 173 6.43 -1.83 -12.30
C PRO A 173 7.70 -2.68 -12.48
N ILE A 174 8.41 -2.52 -13.61
CA ILE A 174 9.63 -3.28 -13.93
C ILE A 174 10.86 -2.64 -13.29
N THR A 175 11.06 -1.33 -13.52
CA THR A 175 12.27 -0.62 -13.08
C THR A 175 12.11 0.00 -11.70
N ARG A 176 10.88 0.17 -11.20
CA ARG A 176 10.53 0.93 -9.99
C ARG A 176 11.05 2.38 -10.02
N GLU A 177 11.19 2.94 -11.22
CA GLU A 177 11.58 4.33 -11.46
C GLU A 177 10.42 5.12 -12.06
N LEU A 178 10.45 6.45 -11.92
CA LEU A 178 9.46 7.33 -12.53
C LEU A 178 9.37 7.11 -14.04
N MET A 179 8.17 6.86 -14.55
CA MET A 179 7.93 6.66 -15.97
C MET A 179 8.15 7.96 -16.76
N LYS A 180 9.00 7.90 -17.78
CA LYS A 180 9.27 8.99 -18.74
C LYS A 180 8.39 8.85 -19.98
N ASP A 181 8.19 7.63 -20.48
CA ASP A 181 7.31 7.35 -21.61
C ASP A 181 6.37 6.18 -21.29
N PRO A 182 5.29 6.42 -20.52
CA PRO A 182 4.39 5.36 -20.09
C PRO A 182 3.59 4.77 -21.26
N VAL A 183 3.58 3.45 -21.37
CA VAL A 183 2.85 2.66 -22.37
C VAL A 183 2.02 1.57 -21.70
N ILE A 184 0.81 1.32 -22.22
CA ILE A 184 -0.10 0.28 -21.76
C ILE A 184 0.12 -0.99 -22.58
N ALA A 185 0.33 -2.12 -21.90
CA ALA A 185 0.35 -3.43 -22.54
C ALA A 185 -1.04 -4.09 -22.51
N SER A 186 -1.21 -5.21 -23.22
CA SER A 186 -2.51 -5.90 -23.35
C SER A 186 -3.08 -6.46 -22.04
N ASP A 187 -2.28 -6.47 -20.98
CA ASP A 187 -2.69 -6.83 -19.61
C ASP A 187 -3.35 -5.66 -18.85
N GLY A 188 -3.38 -4.46 -19.43
CA GLY A 188 -3.98 -3.26 -18.83
C GLY A 188 -3.06 -2.47 -17.91
N TYR A 189 -1.82 -2.93 -17.70
CA TYR A 189 -0.84 -2.22 -16.87
C TYR A 189 -0.01 -1.25 -17.70
N SER A 190 0.40 -0.15 -17.05
CA SER A 190 1.32 0.83 -17.62
C SER A 190 2.76 0.51 -17.25
N TYR A 191 3.66 0.63 -18.21
CA TYR A 191 5.08 0.38 -18.08
C TYR A 191 5.90 1.48 -18.74
N GLU A 192 7.17 1.61 -18.37
CA GLU A 192 8.12 2.40 -19.13
C GLU A 192 8.38 1.72 -20.48
N LYS A 193 8.32 2.47 -21.57
CA LYS A 193 8.44 1.95 -22.94
C LYS A 193 9.70 1.13 -23.15
N GLU A 194 10.85 1.69 -22.79
CA GLU A 194 12.14 1.01 -22.97
C GLU A 194 12.22 -0.29 -22.15
N ALA A 195 11.65 -0.29 -20.95
CA ALA A 195 11.68 -1.43 -20.05
C ALA A 195 10.83 -2.60 -20.58
N ILE A 196 9.61 -2.32 -21.03
CA ILE A 196 8.69 -3.36 -21.54
C ILE A 196 9.14 -3.87 -22.93
N GLU A 197 9.69 -3.02 -23.79
CA GLU A 197 10.25 -3.44 -25.08
C GLU A 197 11.44 -4.38 -24.89
N ASN A 198 12.34 -4.07 -23.94
CA ASN A 198 13.46 -4.94 -23.59
C ASN A 198 12.98 -6.27 -22.99
N TRP A 199 11.94 -6.24 -22.14
CA TRP A 199 11.34 -7.43 -21.55
C TRP A 199 10.77 -8.38 -22.62
N ILE A 200 9.99 -7.83 -23.57
CA ILE A 200 9.38 -8.62 -24.64
C ILE A 200 10.44 -9.12 -25.63
N GLY A 201 11.44 -8.28 -25.94
CA GLY A 201 12.55 -8.62 -26.86
C GLY A 201 13.43 -9.78 -26.36
N LYS A 202 13.57 -9.94 -25.05
CA LYS A 202 14.36 -11.02 -24.41
C LYS A 202 13.66 -12.40 -24.37
N LYS A 203 12.61 -12.61 -25.17
CA LYS A 203 11.79 -13.85 -25.30
C LYS A 203 10.76 -14.11 -24.19
N LYS A 204 10.45 -13.14 -23.34
CA LYS A 204 9.33 -13.24 -22.38
C LYS A 204 8.11 -12.51 -22.94
N ARG A 205 7.32 -13.18 -23.80
CA ARG A 205 5.99 -12.69 -24.23
C ARG A 205 4.97 -12.81 -23.09
N THR A 206 5.36 -12.41 -21.89
CA THR A 206 4.57 -12.54 -20.67
C THR A 206 4.48 -11.19 -19.99
N SER A 207 3.36 -10.94 -19.32
CA SER A 207 3.14 -9.77 -18.48
C SER A 207 4.17 -9.78 -17.34
N PRO A 208 4.94 -8.70 -17.14
CA PRO A 208 5.83 -8.57 -16.00
C PRO A 208 5.10 -8.64 -14.64
N MET A 209 3.84 -8.23 -14.59
CA MET A 209 3.04 -8.21 -13.37
C MET A 209 2.40 -9.56 -13.05
N THR A 210 1.79 -10.20 -14.05
CA THR A 210 0.97 -11.41 -13.83
C THR A 210 1.69 -12.70 -14.23
N ASN A 211 2.84 -12.61 -14.87
CA ASN A 211 3.55 -13.73 -15.51
C ASN A 211 2.72 -14.50 -16.57
N LEU A 212 1.55 -13.99 -16.96
CA LEU A 212 0.71 -14.58 -18.00
C LEU A 212 1.17 -14.18 -19.38
N ILE A 213 0.90 -15.00 -20.40
CA ILE A 213 1.24 -14.67 -21.79
C ILE A 213 0.45 -13.45 -22.23
N LEU A 214 1.14 -12.43 -22.77
CA LEU A 214 0.49 -11.24 -23.29
C LEU A 214 -0.28 -11.60 -24.58
N PRO A 215 -1.61 -11.36 -24.63
CA PRO A 215 -2.39 -11.59 -25.85
C PRO A 215 -1.89 -10.77 -27.05
N SER A 216 -1.32 -9.58 -26.79
CA SER A 216 -0.75 -8.72 -27.83
C SER A 216 0.54 -8.07 -27.35
N VAL A 217 1.48 -7.92 -28.29
CA VAL A 217 2.75 -7.21 -28.10
C VAL A 217 2.61 -5.72 -28.48
N VAL A 218 1.43 -5.31 -28.95
CA VAL A 218 1.14 -3.91 -29.29
C VAL A 218 1.04 -3.10 -28.01
N LEU A 219 1.94 -2.14 -27.86
CA LEU A 219 1.98 -1.19 -26.75
C LEU A 219 1.24 0.09 -27.15
N THR A 220 0.32 0.54 -26.30
CA THR A 220 -0.46 1.76 -26.55
C THR A 220 0.09 2.89 -25.70
N PRO A 221 0.53 4.04 -26.26
CA PRO A 221 1.02 5.16 -25.48
C PRO A 221 -0.02 5.69 -24.48
N ASN A 222 0.33 5.76 -23.19
CA ASN A 222 -0.55 6.28 -22.13
C ASN A 222 -0.35 7.80 -21.96
N ARG A 223 -0.95 8.58 -22.85
CA ARG A 223 -0.83 10.04 -22.81
C ARG A 223 -1.42 10.66 -21.54
N THR A 224 -2.49 10.08 -21.01
CA THR A 224 -3.14 10.55 -19.78
C THR A 224 -2.19 10.46 -18.58
N LEU A 225 -1.54 9.31 -18.42
CA LEU A 225 -0.57 9.09 -17.36
C LEU A 225 0.67 9.98 -17.54
N LYS A 226 1.15 10.15 -18.77
CA LYS A 226 2.25 11.06 -19.09
C LYS A 226 1.95 12.49 -18.63
N MET A 227 0.77 13.02 -18.96
CA MET A 227 0.35 14.36 -18.53
C MET A 227 0.21 14.48 -17.01
N ALA A 228 -0.23 13.42 -16.31
CA ALA A 228 -0.31 13.41 -14.86
C ALA A 228 1.07 13.47 -14.20
N ILE A 229 2.04 12.73 -14.74
CA ILE A 229 3.43 12.73 -14.28
C ILE A 229 4.08 14.10 -14.52
N ASP A 230 3.92 14.66 -15.72
CA ASP A 230 4.48 15.98 -16.05
C ASP A 230 3.94 17.06 -15.10
N ARG A 231 2.62 17.05 -14.85
CA ARG A 231 1.99 17.97 -13.91
C ARG A 231 2.51 17.79 -12.48
N TRP A 232 2.73 16.56 -12.05
CA TRP A 232 3.27 16.26 -10.72
C TRP A 232 4.74 16.73 -10.60
N LEU A 233 5.55 16.56 -11.64
CA LEU A 233 6.92 17.07 -11.69
C LEU A 233 6.94 18.60 -11.56
N GLU A 234 6.07 19.30 -12.28
CA GLU A 234 5.96 20.76 -12.22
C GLU A 234 5.60 21.29 -10.82
N THR A 235 4.82 20.55 -10.03
CA THR A 235 4.45 20.97 -8.66
C THR A 235 5.52 20.68 -7.62
N HIS A 236 6.41 19.71 -7.87
CA HIS A 236 7.45 19.28 -6.92
C HIS A 236 8.86 19.80 -7.24
N GLN A 237 9.04 20.45 -8.40
CA GLN A 237 10.32 20.99 -8.85
C GLN A 237 10.40 22.54 -8.77
N LYS A 238 9.49 23.18 -8.02
CA LYS A 238 9.45 24.62 -7.76
C LYS A 238 9.92 24.99 -6.36
#